data_AF-A0A1G3XRS3-F1
#
_entry.id   AF-A0A1G3XRS3-F1
#
_cell.length_a   1.000
_cell.length_b   1.000
_cell.length_c   1.000
_cell.angle_alpha   90.00
_cell.angle_beta   90.00
_cell.angle_gamma   90.00
#
_symmetry.space_group_name_H-M   'P 1'
#
loop_
_entity.id
_entity.type
_entity.pdbx_description
1 polymer ?
#
loop_
_entity_poly.entity_id
_entity_poly.type
_entity_poly.pdbx_seq_one_letter_code
_entity_poly.pdbx_strand_id
1 'polypeptide(L)'
;MKKFVSLIITTVCITLIVFAFFHSDAVAIEVAPRISDREIVERLSHLDEGQKRLEERIEVMERQMNQRFDDMNKRFDDIKWFLGTMIGTLLVINTGVLGYVLKRQGKIEATLETQKDEIVFLKGLIEKLIPPKGI
;
A
#
# COMPACT_ATOMS: atom_id res chain seq x y z
N MET A 1 54.72 57.74 -54.48
CA MET A 1 55.55 57.09 -53.45
C MET A 1 55.27 57.58 -52.02
N LYS A 2 55.40 58.88 -51.71
CA LYS A 2 55.20 59.41 -50.33
C LYS A 2 53.84 59.06 -49.68
N LYS A 3 52.73 59.15 -50.42
CA LYS A 3 51.38 58.79 -49.92
C LYS A 3 51.20 57.30 -49.62
N PHE A 4 51.86 56.42 -50.37
CA PHE A 4 51.79 54.97 -50.19
C PHE A 4 52.61 54.53 -48.97
N VAL A 5 53.79 55.13 -48.77
CA VAL A 5 54.63 54.91 -47.58
C VAL A 5 53.93 55.39 -46.31
N SER A 6 53.26 56.56 -46.35
CA SER A 6 52.47 57.05 -45.22
C SER A 6 51.30 56.12 -44.86
N LEU A 7 50.61 55.55 -45.85
CA LEU A 7 49.50 54.62 -45.61
C LEU A 7 49.97 53.36 -44.88
N ILE A 8 51.07 52.75 -45.33
CA ILE A 8 51.65 51.54 -44.72
C ILE A 8 52.06 51.81 -43.27
N ILE A 9 52.73 52.94 -43.00
CA ILE A 9 53.14 53.31 -41.64
C ILE A 9 51.92 53.47 -40.74
N THR A 10 50.87 54.15 -41.20
CA THR A 10 49.65 54.32 -40.40
C THR A 10 48.96 52.97 -40.14
N THR A 11 48.91 52.07 -41.13
CA THR A 11 48.31 50.73 -40.94
C THR A 11 49.11 49.90 -39.94
N VAL A 12 50.45 49.93 -40.00
CA VAL A 12 51.33 49.24 -39.05
C VAL A 12 51.21 49.83 -37.64
N CYS A 13 51.11 51.15 -37.52
CA CYS A 13 50.87 51.78 -36.22
C CYS A 13 49.52 51.36 -35.61
N ILE A 14 48.45 51.33 -36.42
CA ILE A 14 47.13 50.92 -35.95
C ILE A 14 47.13 49.45 -35.50
N THR A 15 47.75 48.54 -36.27
CA THR A 15 47.82 47.13 -35.89
C THR A 15 48.65 46.90 -34.63
N LEU A 16 49.77 47.62 -34.46
CA LEU A 16 50.57 47.56 -33.23
C LEU A 16 49.80 48.06 -32.01
N ILE A 17 49.02 49.14 -32.17
CA ILE A 17 48.18 49.69 -31.11
C ILE A 17 47.10 48.69 -30.72
N VAL A 18 46.39 48.11 -31.70
CA VAL A 18 45.36 47.10 -31.44
C VAL A 18 45.95 45.88 -30.71
N PHE A 19 47.10 45.36 -31.16
CA PHE A 19 47.76 44.22 -30.52
C PHE A 19 48.20 44.50 -29.08
N ALA A 20 48.59 45.74 -28.78
CA ALA A 20 48.93 46.17 -27.42
C ALA A 20 47.69 46.18 -26.49
N PHE A 21 46.51 46.51 -27.02
CA PHE A 21 45.25 46.48 -26.25
C PHE A 21 44.66 45.07 -26.08
N PHE A 22 45.03 44.11 -26.93
CA PHE A 22 44.56 42.71 -26.83
C PHE A 22 45.29 41.88 -25.75
N HIS A 23 46.32 42.41 -25.09
CA HIS A 23 47.20 41.64 -24.20
C HIS A 23 46.77 41.54 -22.73
N SER A 24 45.55 41.90 -22.34
CA SER A 24 45.21 41.97 -20.92
C SER A 24 43.82 41.47 -20.53
N ASP A 25 43.50 40.22 -20.87
CA ASP A 25 42.45 39.47 -20.16
C ASP A 25 43.09 38.36 -19.33
N ALA A 26 43.63 38.72 -18.16
CA ALA A 26 44.10 37.75 -17.18
C ALA A 26 42.89 37.18 -16.42
N VAL A 27 42.54 35.92 -16.72
CA VAL A 27 41.52 35.18 -15.96
C VAL A 27 42.09 34.86 -14.57
N ALA A 28 41.60 35.56 -13.54
CA ALA A 28 41.92 35.25 -12.16
C ALA A 28 41.23 33.93 -11.77
N ILE A 29 42.01 32.86 -11.67
CA ILE A 29 41.56 31.60 -11.07
C ILE A 29 41.73 31.75 -9.56
N GLU A 30 40.62 31.87 -8.83
CA GLU A 30 40.64 31.84 -7.37
C GLU A 30 41.11 30.45 -6.90
N VAL A 31 42.22 30.42 -6.16
CA VAL A 31 42.73 29.20 -5.54
C VAL A 31 41.88 28.91 -4.31
N ALA A 32 41.20 27.76 -4.30
CA ALA A 32 40.41 27.32 -3.16
C ALA A 32 41.27 27.23 -1.88
N PRO A 33 40.69 27.45 -0.68
CA PRO A 33 41.40 27.33 0.59
C PRO A 33 42.07 25.96 0.74
N ARG A 34 43.36 25.94 1.10
CA ARG A 34 44.09 24.69 1.37
C ARG A 34 43.68 24.16 2.74
N ILE A 35 42.95 23.04 2.76
CA ILE A 35 42.66 22.28 3.97
C ILE A 35 43.94 21.59 4.48
N SER A 36 44.15 21.59 5.79
CA SER A 36 45.28 20.89 6.45
C SER A 36 44.89 19.48 6.91
N ASP A 37 45.84 18.54 6.92
CA ASP A 37 45.66 17.18 7.44
C ASP A 37 45.05 17.16 8.86
N ARG A 38 45.39 18.13 9.71
CA ARG A 38 44.79 18.27 11.05
C ARG A 38 43.28 18.54 10.98
N GLU A 39 42.86 19.43 10.09
CA GLU A 39 41.45 19.79 9.89
C GLU A 39 40.67 18.62 9.28
N ILE A 40 41.32 17.81 8.43
CA ILE A 40 40.74 16.57 7.89
C ILE A 40 40.49 15.57 9.02
N VAL A 41 41.48 15.32 9.89
CA VAL A 41 41.34 14.38 11.02
C VAL A 41 40.23 14.81 11.97
N GLU A 42 40.13 16.11 12.30
CA GLU A 42 39.06 16.64 13.15
C GLU A 42 37.67 16.47 12.53
N ARG A 43 37.52 16.71 11.23
CA ARG A 43 36.25 16.49 10.53
C ARG A 43 35.90 15.01 10.45
N LEU A 44 36.89 14.14 10.28
CA LEU A 44 36.69 12.68 10.28
C LEU A 44 36.27 12.18 11.67
N SER A 45 36.86 12.69 12.75
CA SER A 45 36.44 12.30 14.11
C SER A 45 35.02 12.75 14.40
N HIS A 46 34.64 13.97 14.00
CA HIS A 46 33.25 14.43 14.15
C HIS A 46 32.27 13.62 13.29
N LEU A 47 32.69 13.19 12.09
CA LEU A 47 31.89 12.31 11.24
C LEU A 47 31.69 10.93 11.89
N ASP A 48 32.74 10.35 12.49
CA ASP A 48 32.67 9.07 13.23
C ASP A 48 31.71 9.14 14.43
N GLU A 49 31.76 10.24 15.20
CA GLU A 49 30.78 10.49 16.26
C GLU A 49 29.35 10.65 15.72
N GLY A 50 29.21 11.32 14.57
CA GLY A 50 27.93 11.45 13.87
C GLY A 50 27.37 10.10 13.42
N GLN A 51 28.22 9.20 12.91
CA GLN A 51 27.86 7.84 12.52
C GLN A 51 27.39 7.02 13.72
N LYS A 52 28.13 7.03 14.83
CA LYS A 52 27.73 6.34 16.07
C LYS A 52 26.37 6.80 16.59
N ARG A 53 26.14 8.12 16.63
CA ARG A 53 24.84 8.67 17.03
C ARG A 53 23.71 8.27 16.08
N LEU A 54 24.01 8.10 14.79
CA LEU A 54 23.02 7.64 13.82
C LEU A 54 22.70 6.15 14.01
N GLU A 55 23.71 5.31 14.23
CA GLU A 55 23.54 3.90 14.56
C GLU A 55 22.65 3.71 15.80
N GLU A 56 22.94 4.42 16.89
CA GLU A 56 22.11 4.40 18.10
C GLU A 56 20.65 4.78 17.82
N ARG A 57 20.41 5.81 17.00
CA ARG A 57 19.06 6.24 16.63
C ARG A 57 18.33 5.20 15.78
N ILE A 58 19.03 4.54 14.87
CA ILE A 58 18.49 3.46 14.04
C ILE A 58 18.11 2.28 14.94
N GLU A 59 18.99 1.84 15.85
CA GLU A 59 18.69 0.75 16.78
C GLU A 59 17.48 1.05 17.68
N VAL A 60 17.36 2.29 18.17
CA VAL A 60 16.19 2.69 18.96
C VAL A 60 14.92 2.67 18.10
N MET A 61 15.00 3.16 16.86
CA MET A 61 13.88 3.15 15.93
C MET A 61 13.43 1.73 15.58
N GLU A 62 14.38 0.82 15.29
CA GLU A 62 14.10 -0.59 15.02
C GLU A 62 13.42 -1.26 16.22
N ARG A 63 13.93 -1.03 17.44
CA ARG A 63 13.29 -1.56 18.66
C ARG A 63 11.87 -1.06 18.85
N GLN A 64 11.64 0.24 18.68
CA GLN A 64 10.29 0.82 18.78
C GLN A 64 9.35 0.27 17.71
N MET A 65 9.85 0.10 16.49
CA MET A 65 9.09 -0.46 15.38
C MET A 65 8.71 -1.92 15.66
N ASN A 66 9.66 -2.75 16.08
CA ASN A 66 9.41 -4.14 16.46
C ASN A 66 8.39 -4.23 17.60
N GLN A 67 8.52 -3.40 18.63
CA GLN A 67 7.56 -3.37 19.73
C GLN A 67 6.13 -3.02 19.25
N ARG A 68 6.00 -2.06 18.32
CA ARG A 68 4.70 -1.71 17.73
C ARG A 68 4.13 -2.85 16.89
N PHE A 69 4.97 -3.54 16.12
CA PHE A 69 4.55 -4.72 15.35
C PHE A 69 4.09 -5.86 16.26
N ASP A 70 4.80 -6.12 17.36
CA ASP A 70 4.41 -7.14 18.34
C ASP A 70 3.07 -6.81 19.02
N ASP A 71 2.85 -5.53 19.38
CA ASP A 71 1.56 -5.08 19.91
C ASP A 71 0.43 -5.24 18.89
N MET A 72 0.69 -4.86 17.63
CA MET A 72 -0.27 -5.07 16.54
C MET A 72 -0.60 -6.55 16.34
N ASN A 73 0.40 -7.44 16.37
CA ASN A 73 0.18 -8.88 16.24
C ASN A 73 -0.74 -9.42 17.33
N LYS A 74 -0.52 -9.03 18.60
CA LYS A 74 -1.41 -9.42 19.71
C LYS A 74 -2.85 -8.96 19.48
N ARG A 75 -3.04 -7.69 19.09
CA ARG A 75 -4.38 -7.15 18.78
C ARG A 75 -5.03 -7.87 17.60
N PHE A 76 -4.25 -8.25 16.58
CA PHE A 76 -4.76 -9.05 15.47
C PHE A 76 -5.18 -10.45 15.91
N ASP A 77 -4.43 -11.09 16.80
CA ASP A 77 -4.79 -12.41 17.32
C ASP A 77 -6.05 -12.36 18.20
N ASP A 78 -6.22 -11.32 19.01
CA ASP A 78 -7.47 -11.07 19.75
C ASP A 78 -8.66 -10.89 18.80
N ILE A 79 -8.49 -10.10 17.73
CA ILE A 79 -9.53 -9.90 16.70
C ILE A 79 -9.86 -11.22 16.00
N LYS A 80 -8.84 -12.00 15.60
CA LYS A 80 -9.06 -13.31 14.96
C LYS A 80 -9.82 -14.26 15.87
N TRP A 81 -9.48 -14.30 17.17
CA TRP A 81 -10.16 -15.14 18.14
C TRP A 81 -11.62 -14.73 18.31
N PHE A 82 -11.88 -13.44 18.49
CA PHE A 82 -13.25 -12.91 18.59
C PHE A 82 -14.06 -13.20 17.33
N LEU A 83 -13.54 -12.90 16.15
CA LEU A 83 -14.23 -13.19 14.89
C LEU A 83 -14.47 -14.69 14.70
N GLY A 84 -13.48 -15.53 15.03
CA GLY A 84 -13.61 -16.99 14.97
C GLY A 84 -14.73 -17.52 15.87
N THR A 85 -14.79 -17.05 17.11
CA THR A 85 -15.85 -17.46 18.06
C THR A 85 -17.24 -16.95 17.64
N MET A 86 -17.33 -15.72 17.12
CA MET A 86 -18.59 -15.16 16.60
C MET A 86 -19.10 -15.97 15.40
N ILE A 87 -18.24 -16.18 14.39
CA ILE A 87 -18.59 -16.95 13.19
C ILE A 87 -18.97 -18.38 13.57
N GLY A 88 -18.18 -19.04 14.43
CA GLY A 88 -18.47 -20.40 14.89
C GLY A 88 -19.82 -20.50 15.59
N THR A 89 -20.13 -19.57 16.50
CA THR A 89 -21.41 -19.55 17.23
C THR A 89 -22.58 -19.32 16.27
N LEU A 90 -22.45 -18.40 15.32
CA LEU A 90 -23.48 -18.14 14.30
C LEU A 90 -23.73 -19.38 13.42
N LEU A 91 -22.68 -20.09 13.01
CA LEU A 91 -22.82 -21.32 12.22
C LEU A 91 -23.57 -22.41 13.00
N VAL A 92 -23.21 -22.64 14.27
CA VAL A 92 -23.90 -23.61 15.12
C VAL A 92 -25.39 -23.30 15.24
N ILE A 93 -25.74 -22.04 15.48
CA ILE A 93 -27.14 -21.61 15.58
C ILE A 93 -27.86 -21.83 14.25
N ASN A 94 -27.28 -21.37 13.14
CA ASN A 94 -27.89 -21.48 11.82
C ASN A 94 -28.10 -22.94 11.40
N THR A 95 -27.13 -23.81 11.64
CA THR A 95 -27.26 -25.26 11.38
C THR A 95 -28.38 -25.87 12.23
N GLY A 96 -28.48 -25.49 13.51
CA GLY A 96 -29.56 -25.95 14.38
C GLY A 96 -30.95 -25.52 13.88
N VAL A 97 -31.10 -24.26 13.49
CA VAL A 97 -32.36 -23.72 12.95
C VAL A 97 -32.74 -24.39 11.63
N LEU A 98 -31.79 -24.50 10.69
CA LEU A 98 -32.02 -25.15 9.40
C LEU A 98 -32.44 -26.62 9.58
N GLY A 99 -31.76 -27.36 10.46
CA GLY A 99 -32.10 -28.74 10.77
C GLY A 99 -33.51 -28.88 11.37
N TYR A 100 -33.89 -27.98 12.28
CA TYR A 100 -35.24 -27.95 12.85
C TYR A 100 -36.31 -27.68 11.79
N VAL A 101 -36.09 -26.70 10.91
CA VAL A 101 -37.03 -26.34 9.84
C VAL A 101 -37.22 -27.49 8.86
N LEU A 102 -36.14 -28.13 8.40
CA LEU A 102 -36.21 -29.29 7.50
C LEU A 102 -36.98 -30.45 8.13
N LYS A 103 -36.71 -30.76 9.40
CA LYS A 103 -37.46 -31.80 10.14
C LYS A 103 -38.94 -31.47 10.26
N ARG A 104 -39.29 -30.20 10.45
CA ARG A 104 -40.68 -29.75 10.51
C ARG A 104 -41.38 -29.85 9.16
N GLN A 105 -40.70 -29.50 8.07
CA GLN A 105 -41.25 -29.61 6.71
C GLN A 105 -41.64 -31.06 6.39
N GLY A 106 -40.77 -32.04 6.67
CA GLY A 106 -41.10 -33.45 6.44
C GLY A 106 -42.31 -33.96 7.24
N LYS A 107 -42.52 -33.46 8.47
CA LYS A 107 -43.74 -33.79 9.24
C LYS A 107 -45.00 -33.23 8.60
N ILE A 108 -44.93 -31.98 8.12
CA ILE A 108 -46.07 -31.31 7.46
C ILE A 108 -46.43 -32.06 6.18
N GLU A 109 -45.44 -32.46 5.38
CA GLU A 109 -45.63 -33.25 4.15
C GLU A 109 -46.32 -34.58 4.44
N ALA A 110 -45.88 -35.34 5.45
CA ALA A 110 -46.51 -36.61 5.82
C ALA A 110 -47.97 -36.44 6.30
N THR A 111 -48.25 -35.35 7.02
CA THR A 111 -49.63 -35.05 7.47
C THR A 111 -50.52 -34.68 6.29
N LEU A 112 -49.98 -33.95 5.31
CA LEU A 112 -50.68 -33.56 4.09
C LEU A 112 -50.99 -34.78 3.20
N GLU A 113 -50.05 -35.71 3.08
CA GLU A 113 -50.24 -36.97 2.36
C GLU A 113 -51.36 -37.81 3.00
N THR A 114 -51.35 -37.95 4.32
CA THR A 114 -52.42 -38.64 5.07
C THR A 114 -53.79 -37.98 4.83
N GLN A 115 -53.86 -36.64 4.92
CA GLN A 115 -55.10 -35.91 4.64
C GLN A 115 -55.59 -36.10 3.21
N LYS A 116 -54.68 -36.15 2.23
CA LYS A 116 -55.03 -36.40 0.83
C LYS A 116 -55.66 -37.78 0.66
N ASP A 117 -55.11 -38.80 1.30
CA ASP A 117 -55.63 -40.17 1.25
C ASP A 117 -57.02 -40.28 1.92
N GLU A 118 -57.20 -39.65 3.07
CA GLU A 118 -58.50 -39.57 3.75
C GLU A 118 -59.58 -38.90 2.88
N ILE A 119 -59.24 -37.80 2.19
CA ILE A 119 -60.15 -37.11 1.28
C ILE A 119 -60.55 -38.01 0.11
N VAL A 120 -59.60 -38.74 -0.48
CA VAL A 120 -59.87 -39.68 -1.58
C VAL A 120 -60.79 -40.81 -1.11
N PHE A 121 -60.56 -41.34 0.10
CA PHE A 121 -61.42 -42.37 0.70
C PHE A 121 -62.86 -41.86 0.92
N LEU A 122 -63.02 -40.69 1.55
CA LEU A 122 -64.35 -40.10 1.80
C LEU A 122 -65.09 -39.83 0.50
N LYS A 123 -64.40 -39.32 -0.53
CA LYS A 123 -64.98 -39.16 -1.87
C LYS A 123 -65.50 -40.49 -2.43
N GLY A 124 -64.73 -41.57 -2.30
CA GLY A 124 -65.14 -42.90 -2.72
C GLY A 124 -66.35 -43.46 -1.96
N LEU A 125 -66.49 -43.14 -0.67
CA LEU A 125 -67.70 -43.47 0.10
C LEU A 125 -68.92 -42.69 -0.39
N ILE A 126 -68.77 -41.40 -0.65
CA ILE A 126 -69.86 -40.53 -1.14
C ILE A 126 -70.35 -41.01 -2.50
N GLU A 127 -69.45 -41.33 -3.43
CA GLU A 127 -69.80 -41.85 -4.77
C GLU A 127 -70.57 -43.18 -4.72
N LYS A 128 -70.34 -44.02 -3.70
CA LYS A 128 -71.10 -45.27 -3.49
C LYS A 128 -72.47 -45.04 -2.84
N LEU A 129 -72.58 -44.04 -1.98
CA LEU A 129 -73.80 -43.73 -1.24
C LEU A 129 -74.80 -42.89 -2.05
N ILE A 130 -74.31 -42.12 -3.03
CA ILE A 130 -75.15 -41.32 -3.93
C ILE A 130 -75.19 -42.04 -5.28
N PRO A 131 -76.30 -42.71 -5.66
CA PRO A 131 -76.44 -43.23 -7.02
C PRO A 131 -76.33 -42.07 -8.00
N PRO A 132 -75.75 -42.29 -9.20
CA PRO A 132 -75.58 -41.23 -10.18
C PRO A 132 -76.94 -40.55 -10.39
N LYS A 133 -76.98 -39.22 -10.21
CA LYS A 133 -78.15 -38.44 -10.62
C LYS A 133 -78.29 -38.64 -12.13
N GLY A 134 -79.18 -39.54 -12.50
CA GLY A 134 -79.62 -39.70 -13.87
C GLY A 134 -80.24 -38.38 -14.31
N ILE A 135 -79.53 -37.69 -15.20
CA ILE A 135 -80.07 -36.82 -16.25
C ILE A 135 -79.24 -37.14 -17.49
#